data_AF-A0A1I8IMP4-F1
#
_entry.id   AF-A0A1I8IMP4-F1
#
_cell.length_a   1.000
_cell.length_b   1.000
_cell.length_c   1.000
_cell.angle_alpha   90.00
_cell.angle_beta   90.00
_cell.angle_gamma   90.00
#
_symmetry.space_group_name_H-M   'P 1'
#
loop_
_entity.id
_entity.type
_entity.pdbx_description
1 polymer ?
#
loop_
_entity_poly.entity_id
_entity_poly.type
_entity_poly.pdbx_seq_one_letter_code
_entity_poly.pdbx_strand_id
1 'polypeptide(L)'
;LNLFGYVPNSVDGRGEFFLFWSVYKAPVLLALVSGESAELIEKASDEAIVERALSVLGKIFGSAPTPKHSVVTRWRSDPYSRGSYSYVAVGASGDDYDALSRPVAATPDAADADAGAAVARLPARLLFAGEHTNRQYPATVHGALLSGFREAGRLCD
;
A
#
# COMPACT_ATOMS: atom_id res chain seq x y z
N LEU A 1 -16.38 8.91 -19.96
CA LEU A 1 -14.96 8.70 -19.63
C LEU A 1 -14.77 9.07 -18.17
N ASN A 2 -14.22 8.18 -17.35
CA ASN A 2 -14.11 8.39 -15.89
C ASN A 2 -12.71 8.84 -15.47
N LEU A 3 -11.80 9.08 -16.42
CA LEU A 3 -10.43 9.50 -16.16
C LEU A 3 -9.87 10.33 -17.32
N PHE A 4 -8.88 11.17 -17.03
CA PHE A 4 -8.04 11.88 -18.00
C PHE A 4 -6.61 12.04 -17.47
N GLY A 5 -5.64 12.02 -18.37
CA GLY A 5 -4.21 12.12 -18.03
C GLY A 5 -3.62 13.51 -18.30
N TYR A 6 -2.52 13.80 -17.62
CA TYR A 6 -1.63 14.93 -17.89
C TYR A 6 -0.22 14.39 -18.08
N VAL A 7 0.47 14.84 -19.14
CA VAL A 7 1.86 14.44 -19.40
C VAL A 7 2.76 15.60 -18.98
N PRO A 8 3.56 15.44 -17.89
CA PRO A 8 4.49 16.48 -17.46
C PRO A 8 5.65 16.66 -18.45
N ASN A 9 6.25 17.85 -18.46
CA ASN A 9 7.37 18.18 -19.35
C ASN A 9 8.74 17.68 -18.86
N SER A 10 8.79 16.91 -17.76
CA SER A 10 10.03 16.39 -17.17
C SER A 10 9.86 14.93 -16.75
N VAL A 11 10.93 14.16 -16.92
CA VAL A 11 11.03 12.77 -16.46
C VAL A 11 10.99 12.70 -14.93
N ASP A 12 11.54 13.67 -14.23
CA ASP A 12 11.58 13.71 -12.75
C ASP A 12 10.19 14.00 -12.16
N GLY A 13 9.38 14.77 -12.89
CA GLY A 13 8.00 15.10 -12.51
C GLY A 13 6.94 14.14 -13.04
N ARG A 14 7.32 13.06 -13.72
CA ARG A 14 6.39 12.20 -14.49
C ARG A 14 5.28 11.57 -13.66
N GLY A 15 5.48 11.42 -12.36
CA GLY A 15 4.51 10.85 -11.43
C GLY A 15 3.61 11.88 -10.75
N GLU A 16 3.85 13.18 -10.91
CA GLU A 16 3.10 14.24 -10.25
C GLU A 16 1.84 14.61 -11.03
N PHE A 17 0.66 14.34 -10.45
CA PHE A 17 -0.66 14.65 -11.02
C PHE A 17 -0.86 14.15 -12.46
N PHE A 18 -0.28 13.01 -12.78
CA PHE A 18 -0.29 12.43 -14.13
C PHE A 18 -1.64 11.85 -14.54
N LEU A 19 -2.53 11.57 -13.58
CA LEU A 19 -3.84 10.96 -13.82
C LEU A 19 -4.90 11.54 -12.87
N PHE A 20 -6.05 11.88 -13.43
CA PHE A 20 -7.23 12.36 -12.70
C PHE A 20 -8.42 11.43 -12.92
N TRP A 21 -9.16 11.13 -11.87
CA TRP A 21 -10.38 10.31 -11.92
C TRP A 21 -11.61 11.12 -11.52
N SER A 22 -12.71 10.89 -12.23
CA SER A 22 -14.05 11.37 -11.92
C SER A 22 -14.97 10.14 -11.81
N VAL A 23 -15.05 9.60 -10.61
CA VAL A 23 -15.74 8.32 -10.31
C VAL A 23 -16.89 8.45 -9.31
N TYR A 24 -17.12 9.67 -8.80
CA TYR A 24 -18.20 9.97 -7.86
C TYR A 24 -19.35 10.68 -8.55
N LYS A 25 -20.56 10.56 -7.99
CA LYS A 25 -21.73 11.32 -8.44
C LYS A 25 -21.64 12.81 -8.10
N ALA A 26 -21.00 13.13 -6.97
CA ALA A 26 -20.69 14.51 -6.58
C ALA A 26 -19.49 15.04 -7.39
N PRO A 27 -19.32 16.37 -7.54
CA PRO A 27 -18.22 16.97 -8.29
C PRO A 27 -16.89 16.84 -7.51
N VAL A 28 -16.33 15.63 -7.52
CA VAL A 28 -15.07 15.27 -6.87
C VAL A 28 -14.11 14.75 -7.93
N LEU A 29 -12.89 15.29 -7.92
CA LEU A 29 -11.77 14.78 -8.70
C LEU A 29 -10.75 14.15 -7.76
N LEU A 30 -10.24 12.98 -8.13
CA LEU A 30 -9.08 12.37 -7.52
C LEU A 30 -7.87 12.63 -8.41
N ALA A 31 -6.77 13.13 -7.85
CA ALA A 31 -5.52 13.32 -8.57
C ALA A 31 -4.48 12.34 -8.04
N LEU A 32 -3.84 11.57 -8.91
CA LEU A 32 -2.86 10.56 -8.51
C LEU A 32 -1.43 11.12 -8.54
N VAL A 33 -0.65 10.72 -7.54
CA VAL A 33 0.79 10.92 -7.48
C VAL A 33 1.46 9.55 -7.34
N SER A 34 2.49 9.29 -8.13
CA SER A 34 3.18 7.99 -8.14
C SER A 34 4.70 8.14 -8.27
N GLY A 35 5.43 7.03 -8.12
CA GLY A 35 6.89 6.98 -8.26
C GLY A 35 7.62 7.90 -7.29
N GLU A 36 8.75 8.46 -7.72
CA GLU A 36 9.58 9.37 -6.92
C GLU A 36 8.83 10.64 -6.49
N SER A 37 7.88 11.10 -7.31
CA SER A 37 7.05 12.26 -6.99
C SER A 37 6.21 12.03 -5.72
N ALA A 38 5.81 10.79 -5.42
CA ALA A 38 5.02 10.47 -4.22
C ALA A 38 5.82 10.74 -2.94
N GLU A 39 7.12 10.43 -2.92
CA GLU A 39 7.96 10.69 -1.73
C GLU A 39 8.26 12.18 -1.55
N LEU A 40 8.45 12.90 -2.65
CA LEU A 40 8.73 14.32 -2.62
C LEU A 40 7.51 15.13 -2.21
N ILE A 41 6.32 14.74 -2.68
CA ILE A 41 5.10 15.51 -2.46
C ILE A 41 4.67 15.50 -0.99
N GLU A 42 4.90 14.40 -0.25
CA GLU A 42 4.51 14.31 1.16
C GLU A 42 5.17 15.39 2.04
N LYS A 43 6.31 15.95 1.62
CA LYS A 43 7.05 17.01 2.32
C LYS A 43 6.43 18.40 2.18
N ALA A 44 5.51 18.59 1.24
CA ALA A 44 4.83 19.87 1.01
C ALA A 44 3.54 19.99 1.84
N SER A 45 3.06 21.21 2.05
CA SER A 45 1.76 21.45 2.70
C SER A 45 0.60 21.08 1.77
N ASP A 46 -0.59 20.85 2.34
CA ASP A 46 -1.79 20.51 1.56
C ASP A 46 -2.15 21.62 0.57
N GLU A 47 -2.01 22.89 0.97
CA GLU A 47 -2.31 24.05 0.13
C GLU A 47 -1.42 24.07 -1.11
N ALA A 48 -0.11 23.89 -0.93
CA ALA A 48 0.85 23.86 -2.04
C ALA A 48 0.63 22.67 -2.98
N ILE A 49 0.14 21.54 -2.47
CA ILE A 49 -0.21 20.35 -3.27
C ILE A 49 -1.46 20.62 -4.09
N VAL A 50 -2.50 21.18 -3.47
CA VAL A 50 -3.77 21.53 -4.12
C VAL A 50 -3.56 22.60 -5.18
N GLU A 51 -2.76 23.64 -4.92
CA GLU A 51 -2.43 24.67 -5.91
C GLU A 51 -1.74 24.09 -7.15
N ARG A 52 -0.82 23.15 -6.96
CA ARG A 52 -0.16 22.46 -8.08
C ARG A 52 -1.15 21.62 -8.89
N ALA A 53 -2.06 20.91 -8.24
CA ALA A 53 -3.13 20.18 -8.93
C ALA A 53 -4.07 21.12 -9.71
N LEU A 54 -4.44 22.26 -9.13
CA LEU A 54 -5.26 23.29 -9.80
C LEU A 54 -4.53 23.92 -10.99
N SER A 55 -3.21 24.13 -10.89
CA SER A 55 -2.38 24.59 -12.00
C SER A 55 -2.41 23.61 -13.17
N VAL A 56 -2.31 22.30 -12.89
CA VAL A 56 -2.44 21.25 -13.91
C VAL A 56 -3.82 21.28 -14.56
N LEU A 57 -4.89 21.35 -13.76
CA LEU A 57 -6.25 21.47 -14.28
C LEU A 57 -6.46 22.73 -15.12
N GLY A 58 -5.88 23.86 -14.72
CA GLY A 58 -5.91 25.11 -15.47
C GLY A 58 -5.21 25.01 -16.83
N LYS A 59 -4.12 24.25 -16.93
CA LYS A 59 -3.47 23.97 -18.23
C LYS A 59 -4.35 23.14 -19.17
N ILE A 60 -5.20 22.28 -18.63
CA ILE A 60 -6.07 21.38 -19.42
C ILE A 60 -7.37 22.10 -19.82
N PHE A 61 -8.01 22.80 -18.87
CA PHE A 61 -9.36 23.34 -19.01
C PHE A 61 -9.42 24.87 -19.07
N GLY A 62 -8.27 25.55 -19.07
CA GLY A 62 -8.14 27.01 -19.08
C GLY A 62 -8.31 27.66 -17.70
N SER A 63 -9.15 27.10 -16.83
CA SER A 63 -9.28 27.50 -15.42
C SER A 63 -9.79 26.34 -14.57
N ALA A 64 -9.52 26.39 -13.27
CA ALA A 64 -10.06 25.44 -12.29
C ALA A 64 -10.58 26.22 -11.08
N PRO A 65 -11.84 26.01 -10.65
CA PRO A 65 -12.37 26.68 -9.48
C PRO A 65 -11.67 26.21 -8.21
N THR A 66 -11.60 27.07 -7.20
CA THR A 66 -11.11 26.69 -5.86
C THR A 66 -12.01 25.60 -5.28
N PRO A 67 -11.45 24.47 -4.80
CA PRO A 67 -12.24 23.39 -4.23
C PRO A 67 -12.84 23.82 -2.89
N LYS A 68 -14.07 23.40 -2.61
CA LYS A 68 -14.71 23.62 -1.30
C LYS A 68 -13.99 22.83 -0.19
N HIS A 69 -13.50 21.65 -0.53
CA HIS A 69 -12.77 20.77 0.37
C HIS A 69 -11.67 20.04 -0.40
N SER A 70 -10.58 19.75 0.28
CA SER A 70 -9.45 18.98 -0.23
C SER A 70 -8.95 18.05 0.86
N VAL A 71 -8.46 16.88 0.46
CA VAL A 71 -7.77 15.93 1.34
C VAL A 71 -6.56 15.42 0.59
N VAL A 72 -5.40 15.43 1.24
CA VAL A 72 -4.14 14.88 0.72
C VAL A 72 -3.71 13.71 1.59
N THR A 73 -3.53 12.53 0.99
CA THR A 73 -3.03 11.33 1.68
C THR A 73 -1.51 11.30 1.72
N ARG A 74 -0.94 10.85 2.84
CA ARG A 74 0.52 10.67 3.03
C ARG A 74 0.81 9.28 3.61
N TRP A 75 0.66 8.26 2.78
CA TRP A 75 0.74 6.85 3.18
C TRP A 75 2.11 6.46 3.72
N ARG A 76 3.19 7.04 3.20
CA ARG A 76 4.55 6.73 3.67
C ARG A 76 4.80 7.31 5.07
N SER A 77 4.32 8.52 5.33
CA SER A 77 4.47 9.19 6.62
C SER A 77 3.53 8.64 7.70
N ASP A 78 2.41 8.03 7.33
CA ASP A 78 1.46 7.40 8.26
C ASP A 78 2.15 6.32 9.12
N PRO A 79 2.13 6.45 10.47
CA PRO A 79 2.78 5.49 11.36
C PRO A 79 2.19 4.08 11.36
N TYR A 80 0.94 3.92 10.92
CA TYR A 80 0.27 2.62 10.89
C TYR A 80 0.38 1.92 9.53
N SER A 81 0.77 2.65 8.48
CA SER A 81 0.85 2.12 7.12
C SER A 81 2.28 2.06 6.58
N ARG A 82 3.09 3.11 6.79
CA ARG A 82 4.50 3.25 6.32
C ARG A 82 4.71 3.05 4.81
N GLY A 83 3.64 3.15 4.02
CA GLY A 83 3.63 2.89 2.59
C GLY A 83 2.22 2.60 2.11
N SER A 84 2.06 2.38 0.80
CA SER A 84 0.76 2.06 0.20
C SER A 84 0.46 0.57 0.25
N TYR A 85 1.35 -0.25 -0.31
CA TYR A 85 1.22 -1.71 -0.44
C TYR A 85 2.55 -2.30 -0.93
N SER A 86 2.70 -3.62 -0.78
CA SER A 86 3.87 -4.37 -1.20
C SER A 86 4.08 -4.39 -2.73
N TYR A 87 5.32 -4.62 -3.15
CA TYR A 87 5.68 -4.95 -4.53
C TYR A 87 6.90 -5.88 -4.53
N VAL A 88 7.07 -6.65 -5.60
CA VAL A 88 8.27 -7.50 -5.77
C VAL A 88 9.43 -6.61 -6.22
N ALA A 89 10.31 -6.25 -5.29
CA ALA A 89 11.50 -5.47 -5.57
C ALA A 89 12.53 -6.26 -6.41
N VAL A 90 13.51 -5.55 -6.98
CA VAL A 90 14.64 -6.20 -7.67
C VAL A 90 15.38 -7.08 -6.67
N GLY A 91 15.55 -8.36 -7.01
CA GLY A 91 16.17 -9.37 -6.14
C GLY A 91 15.19 -10.10 -5.21
N ALA A 92 13.95 -9.64 -5.08
CA ALA A 92 12.89 -10.34 -4.37
C ALA A 92 12.11 -11.29 -5.32
N SER A 93 11.28 -12.16 -4.75
CA SER A 93 10.42 -13.07 -5.51
C SER A 93 9.09 -13.33 -4.81
N GLY A 94 8.20 -14.08 -5.49
CA GLY A 94 6.96 -14.55 -4.87
C GLY A 94 7.18 -15.44 -3.64
N ASP A 95 8.36 -16.08 -3.51
CA ASP A 95 8.69 -16.92 -2.37
C ASP A 95 8.84 -16.11 -1.07
N ASP A 96 9.09 -14.81 -1.16
CA ASP A 96 9.17 -13.92 0.00
C ASP A 96 7.79 -13.72 0.63
N TYR A 97 6.71 -13.66 -0.16
CA TYR A 97 5.33 -13.65 0.34
C TYR A 97 4.99 -14.95 1.07
N ASP A 98 5.42 -16.08 0.51
CA ASP A 98 5.24 -17.38 1.16
C ASP A 98 6.03 -17.43 2.47
N ALA A 99 7.24 -16.88 2.51
CA ALA A 99 8.05 -16.77 3.71
C ALA A 99 7.39 -15.90 4.78
N LEU A 100 6.86 -14.73 4.41
CA LEU A 100 6.11 -13.84 5.31
C LEU A 100 4.82 -14.47 5.83
N SER A 101 4.25 -15.43 5.12
CA SER A 101 3.05 -16.17 5.56
C SER A 101 3.35 -17.32 6.53
N ARG A 102 4.61 -17.67 6.77
CA ARG A 102 4.95 -18.82 7.63
C ARG A 102 4.72 -18.47 9.11
N PRO A 103 3.99 -19.30 9.86
CA PRO A 103 3.83 -19.09 11.28
C PRO A 103 5.15 -19.31 12.04
N VAL A 104 5.27 -18.69 13.20
CA VAL A 104 6.40 -18.91 14.12
C VAL A 104 5.92 -19.79 15.27
N ALA A 105 6.57 -20.95 15.42
CA ALA A 105 6.34 -21.89 16.51
C ALA A 105 6.85 -21.32 17.84
N ALA A 106 6.29 -21.82 18.95
CA ALA A 106 6.88 -21.56 20.25
C ALA A 106 8.32 -22.11 20.29
N THR A 107 9.24 -21.38 20.93
CA THR A 107 10.50 -21.96 21.38
C THR A 107 10.24 -22.80 22.64
N PRO A 108 10.90 -23.96 22.82
CA PRO A 108 10.88 -24.65 24.11
C PRO A 108 11.43 -23.73 25.20
N ASP A 109 10.89 -23.82 26.40
CA ASP A 109 11.51 -23.16 27.55
C ASP A 109 12.88 -23.80 27.83
N ALA A 110 13.83 -23.03 28.38
CA ALA A 110 15.19 -23.52 28.65
C ALA A 110 15.24 -24.74 29.59
N ALA A 111 14.16 -25.00 30.34
CA ALA A 111 13.99 -26.19 31.18
C ALA A 111 13.65 -27.47 30.39
N ASP A 112 13.15 -27.35 29.16
CA ASP A 112 12.75 -28.46 28.29
C ASP A 112 13.84 -28.81 27.24
N ALA A 113 15.02 -28.19 27.34
CA ALA A 113 16.11 -28.33 26.37
C ALA A 113 16.69 -29.76 26.27
N ASP A 114 16.43 -30.62 27.27
CA ASP A 114 16.86 -32.02 27.30
C ASP A 114 15.87 -32.97 26.59
N ALA A 115 14.70 -32.46 26.14
CA ALA A 115 13.73 -33.22 25.36
C ALA A 115 14.14 -33.29 23.88
N GLY A 116 15.22 -34.01 23.62
CA GLY A 116 15.62 -34.40 22.26
C GLY A 116 14.44 -34.95 21.46
N ALA A 117 14.26 -34.42 20.24
CA ALA A 117 13.19 -34.73 19.28
C ALA A 117 11.77 -34.17 19.55
N ALA A 118 11.47 -33.55 20.70
CA ALA A 118 10.11 -33.01 20.98
C ALA A 118 9.83 -31.62 20.40
N VAL A 119 10.86 -30.90 19.92
CA VAL A 119 10.74 -29.54 19.34
C VAL A 119 9.92 -29.53 18.03
N ALA A 120 9.72 -30.68 17.39
CA ALA A 120 9.08 -30.79 16.07
C ALA A 120 7.56 -30.56 16.03
N ARG A 121 6.89 -30.32 17.18
CA ARG A 121 5.42 -30.23 17.26
C ARG A 121 4.86 -29.11 18.14
N LEU A 122 5.68 -28.11 18.50
CA LEU A 122 5.14 -26.98 19.26
C LEU A 122 4.14 -26.20 18.39
N PRO A 123 2.96 -25.83 18.93
CA PRO A 123 1.96 -25.11 18.17
C PRO A 123 2.50 -23.74 17.73
N ALA A 124 2.04 -23.29 16.57
CA ALA A 124 2.24 -21.91 16.13
C ALA A 124 1.70 -20.95 17.19
N ARG A 125 2.51 -19.98 17.62
CA ARG A 125 2.07 -18.92 18.55
C ARG A 125 1.86 -17.58 17.88
N LEU A 126 2.53 -17.37 16.75
CA LEU A 126 2.43 -16.16 15.96
C LEU A 126 2.11 -16.53 14.51
N LEU A 127 1.01 -15.98 14.01
CA LEU A 127 0.52 -16.15 12.65
C LEU A 127 0.56 -14.80 11.92
N PHE A 128 0.68 -14.82 10.60
CA PHE A 128 0.78 -13.62 9.79
C PHE A 128 -0.25 -13.65 8.66
N ALA A 129 -1.10 -12.63 8.66
CA ALA A 129 -2.05 -12.32 7.60
C ALA A 129 -1.84 -10.88 7.12
N GLY A 130 -2.42 -10.54 5.99
CA GLY A 130 -2.30 -9.25 5.33
C GLY A 130 -1.93 -9.40 3.86
N GLU A 131 -2.06 -8.30 3.11
CA GLU A 131 -1.78 -8.28 1.66
C GLU A 131 -0.36 -8.79 1.32
N HIS A 132 0.62 -8.47 2.17
CA HIS A 132 2.01 -8.87 2.03
C HIS A 132 2.30 -10.33 2.36
N THR A 133 1.27 -11.13 2.66
CA THR A 133 1.39 -12.56 2.96
C THR A 133 0.66 -13.45 1.94
N ASN A 134 0.15 -12.87 0.85
CA ASN A 134 -0.59 -13.59 -0.18
C ASN A 134 0.13 -13.50 -1.53
N ARG A 135 0.85 -14.55 -1.91
CA ARG A 135 1.61 -14.61 -3.16
C ARG A 135 0.76 -14.45 -4.42
N GLN A 136 -0.47 -14.97 -4.43
CA GLN A 136 -1.33 -14.96 -5.63
C GLN A 136 -2.03 -13.62 -5.83
N TYR A 137 -2.34 -12.93 -4.74
CA TYR A 137 -3.13 -11.68 -4.76
C TYR A 137 -2.51 -10.57 -3.88
N PRO A 138 -1.21 -10.25 -4.01
CA PRO A 138 -0.57 -9.22 -3.19
C PRO A 138 -1.13 -7.83 -3.52
N ALA A 139 -0.92 -6.85 -2.63
CA ALA A 139 -1.32 -5.45 -2.81
C ALA A 139 -2.82 -5.20 -3.07
N THR A 140 -3.68 -6.14 -2.67
CA THR A 140 -5.13 -6.05 -2.87
C THR A 140 -5.92 -6.29 -1.58
N VAL A 141 -7.11 -5.71 -1.52
CA VAL A 141 -8.07 -5.94 -0.42
C VAL A 141 -8.50 -7.41 -0.37
N HIS A 142 -8.80 -8.02 -1.51
CA HIS A 142 -9.23 -9.43 -1.54
C HIS A 142 -8.09 -10.38 -1.16
N GLY A 143 -6.84 -10.08 -1.51
CA GLY A 143 -5.69 -10.85 -1.04
C GLY A 143 -5.52 -10.79 0.48
N ALA A 144 -5.68 -9.61 1.08
CA ALA A 144 -5.70 -9.45 2.53
C ALA A 144 -6.83 -10.25 3.18
N LEU A 145 -8.06 -10.17 2.65
CA LEU A 145 -9.21 -10.96 3.13
C LEU A 145 -8.93 -12.47 3.10
N LEU A 146 -8.47 -12.98 1.96
CA LEU A 146 -8.16 -14.40 1.78
C LEU A 146 -7.05 -14.87 2.71
N SER A 147 -6.03 -14.04 2.96
CA SER A 147 -4.98 -14.37 3.94
C SER A 147 -5.52 -14.45 5.37
N GLY A 148 -6.52 -13.63 5.71
CA GLY A 148 -7.21 -13.70 7.00
C GLY A 148 -7.97 -15.02 7.18
N PHE A 149 -8.71 -15.47 6.15
CA PHE A 149 -9.36 -16.78 6.18
C PHE A 149 -8.37 -17.94 6.29
N ARG A 150 -7.23 -17.85 5.60
CA ARG A 150 -6.15 -18.84 5.68
C ARG A 150 -5.64 -18.99 7.12
N GLU A 151 -5.29 -17.89 7.78
CA GLU A 151 -4.75 -17.96 9.15
C GLU A 151 -5.83 -18.28 10.19
N ALA A 152 -7.08 -17.88 9.98
CA ALA A 152 -8.21 -18.32 10.80
C ALA A 152 -8.40 -19.85 10.74
N GLY A 153 -8.26 -20.45 9.55
CA GLY A 153 -8.26 -21.90 9.38
C GLY A 153 -7.10 -22.57 10.14
N ARG A 154 -5.87 -22.08 9.96
CA ARG A 154 -4.69 -22.60 10.68
C ARG A 154 -4.79 -22.52 12.20
N LEU A 155 -5.52 -21.53 12.73
CA LEU A 155 -5.73 -21.39 14.17
C LEU A 155 -6.73 -22.40 14.73
N CYS A 156 -7.66 -22.88 13.89
CA CYS A 156 -8.70 -23.83 14.28
C CYS A 156 -8.28 -25.29 14.10
N ASP A 157 -7.30 -25.57 13.23
CA ASP A 157 -6.71 -26.90 12.98
C ASP A 157 -5.69 -27.30 14.05
#